data_AF-A0A965HZ84-F1
#
_entry.id   AF-A0A965HZ84-F1
#
_cell.length_a   1.000
_cell.length_b   1.000
_cell.length_c   1.000
_cell.angle_alpha   90.00
_cell.angle_beta   90.00
_cell.angle_gamma   90.00
#
_symmetry.space_group_name_H-M   'P 1'
#
loop_
_entity.id
_entity.type
_entity.pdbx_description
1 polymer ?
#
loop_
_entity_poly.entity_id
_entity_poly.type
_entity_poly.pdbx_seq_one_letter_code
_entity_poly.pdbx_strand_id
1 'polypeptide(L)'
;MASVGLFRLPSSGLTPRIAPFGSESKPLPLIIDSDPGLDDALAIACAVVRPELNLLAVTSVGGNADVHHCTENALRLLHLYGADDVP
;
A
#
# COMPACT_ATOMS: atom_id res chain seq x y z
N MET A 1 27.67 -32.72 6.20
CA MET A 1 26.20 -32.88 6.12
C MET A 1 25.58 -32.22 7.35
N ALA A 2 25.40 -30.89 7.32
CA ALA A 2 24.77 -30.15 8.41
C ALA A 2 23.28 -29.99 8.09
N SER A 3 22.42 -30.47 8.99
CA SER A 3 20.97 -30.36 8.91
C SER A 3 20.56 -28.89 8.91
N VAL A 4 19.84 -28.46 7.87
CA VAL A 4 19.19 -27.15 7.83
C VAL A 4 18.10 -27.16 8.89
N GLY A 5 18.29 -26.39 9.97
CA GLY A 5 17.30 -26.22 11.02
C GLY A 5 16.03 -25.61 10.44
N LEU A 6 14.99 -26.42 10.32
CA LEU A 6 13.64 -25.98 9.98
C LEU A 6 13.18 -24.98 11.07
N PHE A 7 13.18 -23.69 10.74
CA PHE A 7 12.65 -22.63 11.60
C PHE A 7 11.15 -22.89 11.80
N ARG A 8 10.81 -23.52 12.93
CA ARG A 8 9.43 -23.82 13.32
C ARG A 8 8.77 -22.51 13.75
N LEU A 9 7.93 -21.93 12.90
CA LEU A 9 7.05 -20.83 13.29
C LEU A 9 6.16 -21.29 14.46
N PRO A 10 6.01 -20.49 15.54
CA PRO A 10 5.17 -20.87 16.67
C PRO A 10 3.70 -21.01 16.22
N SER A 11 3.15 -22.21 16.36
CA SER A 11 1.88 -22.63 15.75
C SER A 11 0.62 -22.33 16.57
N SER A 12 0.65 -21.40 17.52
CA SER A 12 -0.55 -21.07 18.32
C SER A 12 -0.39 -19.73 19.04
N GLY A 13 -1.02 -18.68 18.50
CA GLY A 13 -1.06 -17.36 19.17
C GLY A 13 -1.33 -16.14 18.29
N LEU A 14 -1.38 -16.28 16.96
CA LEU A 14 -1.70 -15.15 16.08
C LEU A 14 -3.22 -14.98 15.98
N THR A 15 -3.77 -13.96 16.64
CA THR A 15 -5.11 -13.47 16.32
C THR A 15 -5.12 -13.01 14.86
N PRO A 16 -6.09 -13.44 14.02
CA PRO A 16 -6.18 -12.96 12.65
C PRO A 16 -6.24 -11.43 12.65
N ARG A 17 -5.28 -10.79 11.97
CA ARG A 17 -5.36 -9.34 11.75
C ARG A 17 -6.44 -9.09 10.71
N ILE A 18 -7.50 -8.41 11.11
CA ILE A 18 -8.56 -7.96 10.22
C ILE A 18 -8.30 -6.48 9.96
N ALA A 19 -8.15 -6.10 8.69
CA ALA A 19 -8.06 -4.70 8.33
C ALA A 19 -9.39 -4.00 8.65
N PRO A 20 -9.37 -2.74 9.14
CA PRO A 20 -10.60 -1.97 9.22
C PRO A 20 -11.23 -1.80 7.84
N PHE A 21 -12.55 -1.69 7.79
CA PHE A 21 -13.29 -1.43 6.55
C PHE A 21 -13.98 -0.07 6.65
N GLY A 22 -13.94 0.69 5.56
CA GLY A 22 -14.73 1.91 5.41
C GLY A 22 -16.10 1.61 4.79
N SER A 23 -16.96 2.63 4.80
CA SER A 23 -18.23 2.65 4.06
C SER A 23 -18.36 3.99 3.35
N GLU A 24 -19.27 4.12 2.39
CA GLU A 24 -19.54 5.41 1.73
C GLU A 24 -19.91 6.52 2.74
N SER A 25 -20.65 6.18 3.80
CA SER A 25 -21.04 7.12 4.87
C SER A 25 -19.93 7.42 5.88
N LYS A 26 -18.90 6.59 5.95
CA LYS A 26 -17.73 6.77 6.83
C LYS A 26 -16.50 6.16 6.15
N PRO A 27 -15.92 6.88 5.18
CA PRO A 27 -14.77 6.38 4.44
C PRO A 27 -13.59 6.12 5.37
N LEU A 28 -12.81 5.08 5.07
CA LEU A 28 -11.62 4.73 5.84
C LEU A 28 -10.49 5.70 5.48
N PRO A 29 -9.97 6.51 6.41
CA PRO A 29 -8.77 7.29 6.17
C PRO A 29 -7.58 6.35 5.92
N LEU A 30 -6.88 6.58 4.82
CA LEU A 30 -5.81 5.72 4.33
C LEU A 30 -4.58 6.55 3.94
N ILE A 31 -3.41 6.10 4.37
CA ILE A 31 -2.11 6.53 3.83
C ILE A 31 -1.47 5.28 3.24
N ILE A 32 -0.92 5.39 2.02
CA ILE A 32 -0.19 4.29 1.37
C ILE A 32 1.29 4.62 1.43
N ASP A 33 2.09 3.73 2.00
CA ASP A 33 3.55 3.81 2.01
C ASP A 33 4.10 2.62 1.20
N SER A 34 4.67 2.88 0.02
CA SER A 34 5.09 1.81 -0.90
C SER A 34 6.28 2.19 -1.80
N ASP A 35 6.87 1.24 -2.53
CA ASP A 35 7.89 1.45 -3.57
C ASP A 35 7.28 1.26 -4.99
N PRO A 36 6.50 2.23 -5.51
CA PRO A 36 5.44 1.94 -6.48
C PRO A 36 5.87 1.21 -7.75
N GLY A 37 5.37 -0.01 -7.89
CA GLY A 37 5.40 -0.86 -9.08
C GLY A 37 4.02 -1.05 -9.74
N LEU A 38 3.88 -2.12 -10.52
CA LEU A 38 2.64 -2.43 -11.25
C LEU A 38 1.50 -2.82 -10.30
N ASP A 39 1.81 -3.55 -9.24
CA ASP A 39 0.88 -3.99 -8.20
C ASP A 39 0.41 -2.82 -7.32
N ASP A 40 1.31 -1.91 -6.96
CA ASP A 40 0.96 -0.68 -6.24
C ASP A 40 0.05 0.24 -7.04
N ALA A 41 0.25 0.31 -8.36
CA ALA A 41 -0.60 1.09 -9.24
C ALA A 41 -2.07 0.69 -9.10
N LEU A 42 -2.36 -0.61 -9.02
CA LEU A 42 -3.72 -1.10 -8.80
C LEU A 42 -4.23 -0.74 -7.40
N ALA A 43 -3.39 -0.80 -6.38
CA ALA A 43 -3.77 -0.43 -5.01
C ALA A 43 -4.10 1.07 -4.89
N ILE A 44 -3.26 1.93 -5.47
CA ILE A 44 -3.47 3.39 -5.52
C ILE A 44 -4.73 3.71 -6.33
N ALA A 45 -4.91 3.08 -7.50
CA ALA A 45 -6.13 3.27 -8.30
C ALA A 45 -7.39 2.91 -7.49
N CYS A 46 -7.38 1.77 -6.79
CA CYS A 46 -8.47 1.39 -5.91
C CYS A 46 -8.70 2.43 -4.81
N ALA A 47 -7.65 2.94 -4.17
CA ALA A 47 -7.76 3.93 -3.13
C ALA A 47 -8.36 5.26 -3.62
N VAL A 48 -8.06 5.66 -4.86
CA VAL A 48 -8.60 6.89 -5.46
C VAL A 48 -10.07 6.75 -5.86
N VAL A 49 -10.47 5.62 -6.45
CA VAL A 49 -11.82 5.49 -7.06
C VAL A 49 -12.90 4.98 -6.11
N ARG A 50 -12.52 4.37 -4.98
CA ARG A 50 -13.47 3.71 -4.08
C ARG A 50 -14.01 4.69 -3.03
N PRO A 51 -15.32 4.98 -3.00
CA PRO A 51 -15.90 5.94 -2.05
C PRO A 51 -15.82 5.47 -0.59
N GLU A 52 -15.57 4.19 -0.35
CA GLU A 52 -15.36 3.65 0.99
C GLU A 52 -13.96 3.95 1.55
N LEU A 53 -13.07 4.50 0.73
CA LEU A 53 -11.69 4.86 1.09
C LEU A 53 -11.51 6.37 0.96
N ASN A 54 -10.67 6.92 1.84
CA ASN A 54 -10.26 8.32 1.81
C ASN A 54 -8.74 8.36 1.81
N LEU A 55 -8.15 8.44 0.61
CA LEU A 55 -6.70 8.50 0.44
C LEU A 55 -6.18 9.88 0.86
N LEU A 56 -5.43 9.93 1.95
CA LEU A 56 -4.92 11.16 2.54
C LEU A 56 -3.54 11.54 2.02
N ALA A 57 -2.70 10.56 1.68
CA ALA A 57 -1.35 10.74 1.20
C ALA A 57 -0.79 9.44 0.58
N VAL A 58 0.18 9.58 -0.32
CA VAL A 58 1.02 8.48 -0.78
C VAL A 58 2.48 8.80 -0.48
N THR A 59 3.10 8.02 0.40
CA THR A 59 4.54 8.12 0.66
C THR A 59 5.28 7.03 -0.10
N SER A 60 6.51 7.35 -0.52
CA SER A 60 7.34 6.44 -1.29
C SER A 60 8.58 6.00 -0.49
N VAL A 61 8.88 4.72 -0.52
CA VAL A 61 10.14 4.14 -0.03
C VAL A 61 10.95 3.58 -1.20
N GLY A 62 12.25 3.39 -0.99
CA GLY A 62 13.09 2.69 -1.96
C GLY A 62 12.94 1.18 -1.81
N GLY A 63 12.87 0.47 -2.94
CA GLY A 63 12.77 -1.00 -2.97
C GLY A 63 13.40 -1.55 -4.24
N ASN A 64 12.57 -1.94 -5.23
CA ASN A 64 13.10 -2.43 -6.52
C ASN A 64 13.84 -1.35 -7.34
N ALA A 65 13.48 -0.08 -7.12
CA ALA A 65 14.18 1.09 -7.63
C ALA A 65 14.57 2.00 -6.45
N ASP A 66 15.43 2.98 -6.71
CA ASP A 66 15.72 4.01 -5.71
C ASP A 66 14.48 4.88 -5.42
N VAL A 67 14.52 5.53 -4.25
CA VAL A 67 13.38 6.31 -3.75
C VAL A 67 12.96 7.43 -4.71
N HIS A 68 13.87 8.03 -5.47
CA HIS A 68 13.51 9.11 -6.40
C HIS A 68 12.65 8.60 -7.55
N HIS A 69 13.01 7.43 -8.11
CA HIS A 69 12.18 6.78 -9.12
C HIS A 69 10.84 6.32 -8.54
N CYS A 70 10.81 5.78 -7.32
CA CYS A 70 9.57 5.40 -6.64
C CYS A 70 8.66 6.62 -6.40
N THR A 71 9.20 7.75 -5.95
CA THR A 71 8.45 9.02 -5.79
C THR A 71 7.89 9.49 -7.14
N GLU A 72 8.70 9.47 -8.20
CA GLU A 72 8.23 9.89 -9.53
C GLU A 72 7.12 8.97 -10.06
N ASN A 73 7.21 7.66 -9.82
CA ASN A 73 6.15 6.71 -10.16
C ASN A 73 4.86 7.00 -9.38
N ALA A 74 4.93 7.24 -8.06
CA ALA A 74 3.75 7.65 -7.27
C ALA A 74 3.07 8.87 -7.88
N LEU A 75 3.84 9.93 -8.17
CA LEU A 75 3.31 11.18 -8.74
C LEU A 75 2.67 10.97 -10.11
N ARG A 76 3.31 10.17 -10.99
CA ARG A 76 2.75 9.84 -12.30
C ARG A 76 1.45 9.05 -12.20
N LEU A 77 1.35 8.13 -11.23
CA LEU A 77 0.13 7.34 -10.98
C LEU A 77 -0.99 8.23 -10.45
N LEU A 78 -0.72 9.06 -9.44
CA LEU A 78 -1.70 10.02 -8.90
C LEU A 78 -2.22 10.96 -9.99
N HIS A 79 -1.32 11.51 -10.82
CA HIS A 79 -1.69 12.33 -11.97
C HIS A 79 -2.57 11.55 -12.97
N LEU A 80 -2.18 10.33 -13.32
CA LEU A 80 -2.95 9.47 -14.23
C LEU A 80 -4.36 9.19 -13.71
N TYR A 81 -4.53 9.08 -12.39
CA TYR A 81 -5.83 8.84 -11.75
C TYR A 81 -6.59 10.13 -11.39
N GLY A 82 -6.07 11.30 -11.75
CA GLY A 82 -6.71 12.59 -11.51
C GLY A 82 -6.72 13.02 -10.03
N ALA A 83 -5.74 12.56 -9.25
CA ALA A 83 -5.59 12.80 -7.82
C ALA A 83 -4.37 13.68 -7.51
N ASP A 84 -4.16 14.74 -8.31
CA ASP A 84 -3.02 15.67 -8.18
C ASP A 84 -3.00 16.44 -6.84
N ASP A 85 -4.09 16.44 -6.09
CA ASP A 85 -4.25 17.06 -4.78
C ASP A 85 -3.81 16.17 -3.61
N VAL A 86 -3.58 14.87 -3.87
CA VAL A 86 -3.06 13.94 -2.87
C VAL A 86 -1.55 14.17 -2.72
N PRO A 87 -1.06 14.53 -1.51
CA PRO A 87 0.34 14.81 -1.26
C PRO A 87 1.22 13.55 -1.22
#